data_AF-A0A2W5KP20-F1
#
_entry.id   AF-A0A2W5KP20-F1
#
_cell.length_a   1.000
_cell.length_b   1.000
_cell.length_c   1.000
_cell.angle_alpha   90.00
_cell.angle_beta   90.00
_cell.angle_gamma   90.00
#
_symmetry.space_group_name_H-M   'P 1'
#
loop_
_entity.id
_entity.type
_entity.pdbx_description
1 polymer ?
#
loop_
_entity_poly.entity_id
_entity_poly.type
_entity_poly.pdbx_seq_one_letter_code
_entity_poly.pdbx_strand_id
1 'polypeptide(L)'
;MPAVSAPPVPGATPPSDASGRTAARPLRGRDAAARAVHADAAAGLGAGLYAIAAHDLVALTDALAERAAPHRGVHEARKAIRRLRAILQLGQARLGRRAAAADAALAQLADGLSDLRDAQVLVDLAGRHLREAADDDERRSRAALRRRLLAERRSALARARVHDPGFAARRAEVARIGRIVERLPWARLDAGDLEHALARSQRRAERAGERARRADPGSERRHRWRRRLRRLRMQWTALKTLRKQLPDGAARRELATLLAGLRRRTGPFRALAATIDTLGAEQDRQLLQTVLADPSAAAAAMPPSATGR
;
A
#
# COMPACT_ATOMS: atom_id res chain seq x y z
N MET A 1 -34.43 12.85 75.05
CA MET A 1 -33.41 11.80 75.26
C MET A 1 -32.38 11.90 74.15
N PRO A 2 -31.09 11.90 74.47
CA PRO A 2 -30.32 13.14 74.66
C PRO A 2 -29.36 13.36 73.47
N ALA A 3 -29.13 14.57 72.95
CA ALA A 3 -28.62 15.78 73.60
C ALA A 3 -27.22 15.55 74.22
N VAL A 4 -26.17 15.92 73.49
CA VAL A 4 -24.92 16.37 74.12
C VAL A 4 -24.65 17.78 73.64
N SER A 5 -24.72 18.66 74.63
CA SER A 5 -24.53 20.11 74.59
C SER A 5 -23.08 20.46 74.95
N ALA A 6 -22.58 21.50 74.29
CA ALA A 6 -21.72 22.58 74.82
C ALA A 6 -20.21 22.33 75.07
N PRO A 7 -19.37 23.40 75.28
CA PRO A 7 -19.51 24.86 75.01
C PRO A 7 -18.29 25.50 74.27
N PRO A 8 -18.29 26.83 74.03
CA PRO A 8 -17.30 27.59 73.25
C PRO A 8 -16.34 28.47 74.08
N VAL A 9 -15.13 28.80 73.60
CA VAL A 9 -14.36 30.01 73.99
C VAL A 9 -13.21 30.32 72.98
N PRO A 10 -12.51 31.49 72.99
CA PRO A 10 -12.72 32.56 72.00
C PRO A 10 -11.43 33.08 71.30
N GLY A 11 -11.62 33.97 70.32
CA GLY A 11 -10.78 35.16 70.12
C GLY A 11 -9.52 35.03 69.25
N ALA A 12 -9.51 35.77 68.13
CA ALA A 12 -8.58 36.89 67.88
C ALA A 12 -8.65 37.34 66.41
N THR A 13 -8.87 38.64 66.23
CA THR A 13 -8.93 39.44 65.00
C THR A 13 -7.50 39.79 64.47
N PRO A 14 -7.34 40.53 63.33
CA PRO A 14 -6.36 40.26 62.26
C PRO A 14 -5.10 41.15 62.32
N PRO A 15 -4.24 41.09 61.29
CA PRO A 15 -4.00 42.26 60.43
C PRO A 15 -3.98 41.89 58.93
N SER A 16 -4.65 42.64 58.04
CA SER A 16 -4.17 43.85 57.34
C SER A 16 -3.00 43.63 56.38
N ASP A 17 -3.34 43.69 55.09
CA ASP A 17 -2.60 44.19 53.93
C ASP A 17 -1.08 44.03 53.82
N ALA A 18 -0.66 43.26 52.82
CA ALA A 18 0.59 43.50 52.12
C ALA A 18 0.44 43.22 50.61
N SER A 19 0.51 44.31 49.84
CA SER A 19 0.56 44.34 48.39
C SER A 19 1.80 43.61 47.86
N GLY A 20 1.59 42.52 47.12
CA GLY A 20 2.63 41.81 46.38
C GLY A 20 2.31 41.73 44.90
N ARG A 21 2.73 42.73 44.12
CA ARG A 21 2.75 42.70 42.66
C ARG A 21 3.72 41.60 42.20
N THR A 22 3.20 40.43 41.84
CA THR A 22 3.96 39.44 41.06
C THR A 22 3.54 39.56 39.60
N ALA A 23 4.42 40.14 38.79
CA ALA A 23 4.23 40.27 37.36
C ALA A 23 4.02 38.88 36.73
N ALA A 24 2.81 38.65 36.20
CA ALA A 24 2.49 37.50 35.38
C ALA A 24 3.34 37.51 34.11
N ARG A 25 4.43 36.74 34.13
CA ARG A 25 5.27 36.48 32.96
C ARG A 25 4.42 35.75 31.92
N PRO A 26 4.31 36.24 30.67
CA PRO A 26 3.36 35.68 29.72
C PRO A 26 3.81 34.28 29.27
N LEU A 27 3.01 33.26 29.59
CA LEU A 27 3.14 31.87 29.11
C LEU A 27 2.94 31.71 27.58
N ARG A 28 2.87 32.81 26.82
CA ARG A 28 2.59 32.82 25.37
C ARG A 28 3.66 32.15 24.51
N GLY A 29 4.87 31.90 25.03
CA GLY A 29 5.96 31.26 24.27
C GLY A 29 5.91 29.73 24.23
N ARG A 30 5.46 29.07 25.31
CA ARG A 30 5.45 27.59 25.40
C ARG A 30 4.27 26.98 24.64
N ASP A 31 3.11 27.62 24.67
CA ASP A 31 1.93 27.15 23.92
C ASP A 31 2.05 27.36 22.42
N ALA A 32 2.79 28.38 21.98
CA ALA A 32 3.09 28.61 20.56
C ALA A 32 4.12 27.61 20.04
N ALA A 33 5.17 27.31 20.83
CA ALA A 33 6.14 26.28 20.51
C ALA A 33 5.53 24.87 20.52
N ALA A 34 4.67 24.54 21.49
CA ALA A 34 3.96 23.26 21.54
C ALA A 34 2.93 23.12 20.40
N ARG A 35 2.22 24.20 20.04
CA ARG A 35 1.34 24.22 18.84
C ARG A 35 2.14 24.14 17.54
N ALA A 36 3.31 24.75 17.46
CA ALA A 36 4.20 24.61 16.30
C ALA A 36 4.74 23.19 16.18
N VAL A 37 5.15 22.54 17.28
CA VAL A 37 5.58 21.13 17.30
C VAL A 37 4.44 20.18 16.95
N HIS A 38 3.20 20.47 17.38
CA HIS A 38 2.02 19.67 17.00
C HIS A 38 1.54 19.92 15.56
N ALA A 39 1.65 21.15 15.05
CA ALA A 39 1.37 21.48 13.65
C ALA A 39 2.44 20.90 12.71
N ASP A 40 3.72 20.89 13.14
CA ASP A 40 4.84 20.26 12.42
C ASP A 40 4.76 18.73 12.50
N ALA A 41 4.23 18.16 13.59
CA ALA A 41 3.87 16.73 13.67
C ALA A 41 2.71 16.35 12.73
N ALA A 42 1.74 17.25 12.51
CA ALA A 42 0.68 17.08 11.51
C ALA A 42 1.19 17.31 10.06
N ALA A 43 2.24 18.11 9.89
CA ALA A 43 2.93 18.35 8.62
C ALA A 43 4.14 17.42 8.39
N GLY A 44 4.37 16.45 9.28
CA GLY A 44 5.54 15.58 9.25
C GLY A 44 5.45 14.48 8.19
N LEU A 45 6.61 13.93 7.82
CA LEU A 45 6.71 12.80 6.86
C LEU A 45 5.82 11.61 7.26
N GLY A 46 5.81 11.29 8.55
CA GLY A 46 4.97 10.23 9.10
C GLY A 46 3.48 10.46 8.95
N ALA A 47 2.99 11.65 9.30
CA ALA A 47 1.57 12.02 9.18
C ALA A 47 1.11 12.02 7.72
N GLY A 48 1.93 12.54 6.80
CA GLY A 48 1.59 12.51 5.37
C GLY A 48 1.59 11.09 4.79
N LEU A 49 2.51 10.20 5.20
CA LEU A 49 2.46 8.78 4.79
C LEU A 49 1.22 8.06 5.34
N TYR A 50 0.82 8.37 6.57
CA TYR A 50 -0.43 7.88 7.12
C TYR A 50 -1.63 8.35 6.29
N ALA A 51 -1.70 9.64 5.92
CA ALA A 51 -2.80 10.15 5.10
C ALA A 51 -2.92 9.43 3.75
N ILE A 52 -1.79 9.12 3.09
CA ILE A 52 -1.78 8.32 1.85
C ILE A 52 -2.26 6.89 2.12
N ALA A 53 -1.81 6.27 3.22
CA ALA A 53 -2.26 4.94 3.60
C ALA A 53 -3.76 4.90 3.93
N ALA A 54 -4.28 5.89 4.66
CA ALA A 54 -5.70 6.02 4.96
C ALA A 54 -6.54 6.15 3.68
N HIS A 55 -6.09 6.99 2.74
CA HIS A 55 -6.73 7.11 1.43
C HIS A 55 -6.75 5.77 0.67
N ASP A 56 -5.64 5.03 0.67
CA ASP A 56 -5.59 3.73 -0.01
C ASP A 56 -6.44 2.64 0.68
N LEU A 57 -6.67 2.73 2.00
CA LEU A 57 -7.61 1.84 2.71
C LEU A 57 -9.06 2.11 2.30
N VAL A 58 -9.44 3.38 2.15
CA VAL A 58 -10.75 3.77 1.62
C VAL A 58 -10.91 3.27 0.18
N ALA A 59 -9.95 3.57 -0.69
CA ALA A 59 -9.97 3.11 -2.07
C ALA A 59 -10.03 1.58 -2.21
N LEU A 60 -9.37 0.84 -1.31
CA LEU A 60 -9.46 -0.62 -1.24
C LEU A 60 -10.87 -1.09 -0.86
N THR A 61 -11.49 -0.43 0.12
CA THR A 61 -12.86 -0.76 0.57
C THR A 61 -13.87 -0.51 -0.55
N ASP A 62 -13.79 0.64 -1.22
CA ASP A 62 -14.67 1.01 -2.32
C ASP A 62 -14.50 0.07 -3.51
N ALA A 63 -13.25 -0.27 -3.85
CA ALA A 63 -12.95 -1.18 -4.94
C ALA A 63 -13.49 -2.61 -4.70
N LEU A 64 -13.52 -3.07 -3.45
CA LEU A 64 -14.16 -4.34 -3.09
C LEU A 64 -15.70 -4.26 -3.10
N ALA A 65 -16.27 -3.07 -2.88
CA ALA A 65 -17.71 -2.84 -2.93
C ALA A 65 -18.25 -2.64 -4.36
N GLU A 66 -17.38 -2.46 -5.36
CA GLU A 66 -17.75 -2.23 -6.76
C GLU A 66 -18.58 -3.38 -7.35
N ARG A 67 -19.84 -3.09 -7.70
CA ARG A 67 -20.82 -4.06 -8.20
C ARG A 67 -20.99 -4.04 -9.72
N ALA A 68 -20.91 -2.87 -10.34
CA ALA A 68 -21.14 -2.68 -11.77
C ALA A 68 -19.95 -3.20 -12.59
N ALA A 69 -18.73 -2.99 -12.09
CA ALA A 69 -17.50 -3.42 -12.75
C ALA A 69 -16.60 -4.27 -11.81
N PRO A 70 -17.03 -5.47 -11.38
CA PRO A 70 -16.35 -6.22 -10.33
C PRO A 70 -14.89 -6.57 -10.66
N HIS A 71 -14.56 -6.85 -11.92
CA HIS A 71 -13.16 -7.09 -12.32
C HIS A 71 -12.29 -5.84 -12.25
N ARG A 72 -12.85 -4.66 -12.53
CA ARG A 72 -12.19 -3.36 -12.29
C ARG A 72 -12.01 -3.13 -10.80
N GLY A 73 -13.03 -3.43 -10.00
CA GLY A 73 -12.95 -3.43 -8.54
C GLY A 73 -11.80 -4.29 -8.02
N VAL A 74 -11.72 -5.56 -8.44
CA VAL A 74 -10.60 -6.46 -8.09
C VAL A 74 -9.24 -5.89 -8.52
N HIS A 75 -9.15 -5.30 -9.72
CA HIS A 75 -7.91 -4.67 -10.19
C HIS A 75 -7.48 -3.50 -9.29
N GLU A 76 -8.39 -2.58 -8.99
CA GLU A 76 -8.11 -1.41 -8.15
C GLU A 76 -7.84 -1.82 -6.68
N ALA A 77 -8.56 -2.80 -6.15
CA ALA A 77 -8.30 -3.38 -4.83
C ALA A 77 -6.86 -3.94 -4.73
N ARG A 78 -6.45 -4.79 -5.68
CA ARG A 78 -5.07 -5.31 -5.72
C ARG A 78 -4.03 -4.20 -5.87
N LYS A 79 -4.37 -3.12 -6.59
CA LYS A 79 -3.48 -1.96 -6.75
C LYS A 79 -3.35 -1.17 -5.46
N ALA A 80 -4.45 -0.91 -4.75
CA ALA A 80 -4.45 -0.27 -3.43
C ALA A 80 -3.67 -1.10 -2.40
N ILE A 81 -3.88 -2.42 -2.36
CA ILE A 81 -3.09 -3.34 -1.52
C ILE A 81 -1.58 -3.19 -1.81
N ARG A 82 -1.16 -3.21 -3.08
CA ARG A 82 0.27 -3.04 -3.42
C ARG A 82 0.84 -1.70 -2.95
N ARG A 83 0.06 -0.62 -3.00
CA ARG A 83 0.50 0.70 -2.52
C ARG A 83 0.61 0.73 -0.99
N LEU A 84 -0.39 0.23 -0.27
CA LEU A 84 -0.37 0.10 1.20
C LEU A 84 0.84 -0.68 1.68
N ARG A 85 1.08 -1.85 1.08
CA ARG A 85 2.23 -2.69 1.40
C ARG A 85 3.56 -1.99 1.13
N ALA A 86 3.64 -1.17 0.10
CA ALA A 86 4.84 -0.38 -0.17
C ALA A 86 5.08 0.69 0.92
N ILE A 87 4.03 1.36 1.39
CA ILE A 87 4.09 2.36 2.46
C ILE A 87 4.47 1.71 3.80
N LEU A 88 3.80 0.62 4.19
CA LEU A 88 4.12 -0.09 5.43
C LEU A 88 5.58 -0.57 5.46
N GLN A 89 6.11 -0.98 4.31
CA GLN A 89 7.52 -1.40 4.20
C GLN A 89 8.52 -0.24 4.20
N LEU A 90 8.11 0.99 3.87
CA LEU A 90 8.94 2.18 4.09
C LEU A 90 9.14 2.43 5.59
N GLY A 91 8.09 2.25 6.39
CA GLY A 91 8.14 2.47 7.84
C GLY A 91 8.48 1.24 8.68
N GLN A 92 8.59 0.04 8.09
CA GLN A 92 8.56 -1.23 8.84
C GLN A 92 9.55 -1.31 10.00
N ALA A 93 10.78 -0.79 9.84
CA ALA A 93 11.79 -0.81 10.88
C ALA A 93 11.35 -0.02 12.13
N ARG A 94 10.69 1.12 11.93
CA ARG A 94 10.23 2.02 12.99
C ARG A 94 8.82 1.68 13.49
N LEU A 95 7.92 1.28 12.60
CA LEU A 95 6.53 0.93 12.92
C LEU A 95 6.39 -0.46 13.56
N GLY A 96 7.42 -1.29 13.46
CA GLY A 96 7.56 -2.54 14.21
C GLY A 96 6.63 -3.67 13.77
N ARG A 97 6.41 -4.64 14.67
CA ARG A 97 5.73 -5.91 14.38
C ARG A 97 4.28 -5.73 13.92
N ARG A 98 3.57 -4.69 14.39
CA ARG A 98 2.18 -4.42 13.98
C ARG A 98 2.09 -4.04 12.50
N ALA A 99 3.05 -3.27 11.99
CA ALA A 99 3.12 -2.97 10.55
C ALA A 99 3.43 -4.21 9.71
N ALA A 100 4.29 -5.11 10.21
CA ALA A 100 4.57 -6.39 9.55
C ALA A 100 3.33 -7.30 9.51
N ALA A 101 2.55 -7.36 10.59
CA ALA A 101 1.28 -8.10 10.63
C ALA A 101 0.25 -7.53 9.64
N ALA A 102 0.12 -6.21 9.56
CA ALA A 102 -0.74 -5.55 8.56
C ALA A 102 -0.29 -5.84 7.11
N ASP A 103 1.02 -5.78 6.83
CA ASP A 103 1.56 -6.14 5.50
C ASP A 103 1.29 -7.61 5.14
N ALA A 104 1.37 -8.53 6.11
CA ALA A 104 1.07 -9.95 5.92
C ALA A 104 -0.42 -10.19 5.64
N ALA A 105 -1.32 -9.56 6.40
CA ALA A 105 -2.76 -9.65 6.16
C ALA A 105 -3.15 -9.07 4.80
N LEU A 106 -2.54 -7.94 4.40
CA LEU A 106 -2.69 -7.39 3.06
C LEU A 106 -2.15 -8.33 1.96
N ALA A 107 -1.07 -9.07 2.23
CA ALA A 107 -0.57 -10.08 1.30
C ALA A 107 -1.59 -11.21 1.09
N GLN A 108 -2.13 -11.76 2.18
CA GLN A 108 -3.16 -12.80 2.13
C GLN A 108 -4.42 -12.33 1.38
N LEU A 109 -4.87 -11.10 1.62
CA LEU A 109 -5.97 -10.49 0.85
C LEU A 109 -5.67 -10.41 -0.64
N ALA A 110 -4.45 -10.01 -1.02
CA ALA A 110 -4.06 -9.99 -2.42
C ALA A 110 -4.08 -11.40 -3.00
N ASP A 111 -3.51 -12.39 -2.31
CA ASP A 111 -3.43 -13.77 -2.79
C ASP A 111 -4.83 -14.34 -3.04
N GLY A 112 -5.77 -14.09 -2.12
CA GLY A 112 -7.18 -14.46 -2.30
C GLY A 112 -7.94 -13.72 -3.41
N LEU A 113 -7.30 -12.80 -4.13
CA LEU A 113 -7.83 -12.11 -5.31
C LEU A 113 -7.07 -12.45 -6.60
N SER A 114 -6.04 -13.31 -6.54
CA SER A 114 -5.15 -13.58 -7.68
C SER A 114 -5.90 -14.28 -8.81
N ASP A 115 -6.65 -15.35 -8.54
CA ASP A 115 -7.39 -16.10 -9.57
C ASP A 115 -8.35 -15.21 -10.38
N LEU A 116 -9.06 -14.30 -9.70
CA LEU A 116 -9.97 -13.34 -10.34
C LEU A 116 -9.21 -12.35 -11.24
N ARG A 117 -8.03 -11.90 -10.80
CA ARG A 117 -7.20 -11.02 -11.62
C ARG A 117 -6.65 -11.76 -12.82
N ASP A 118 -6.21 -12.98 -12.62
CA ASP A 118 -5.53 -13.74 -13.65
C ASP A 118 -6.49 -14.20 -14.75
N ALA A 119 -7.70 -14.61 -14.39
CA ALA A 119 -8.77 -14.84 -15.36
C ALA A 119 -9.07 -13.58 -16.21
N GLN A 120 -9.04 -12.38 -15.61
CA GLN A 120 -9.16 -11.13 -16.37
C GLN A 120 -7.92 -10.86 -17.25
N VAL A 121 -6.71 -11.14 -16.78
CA VAL A 121 -5.47 -10.99 -17.59
C VAL A 121 -5.53 -11.87 -18.83
N LEU A 122 -5.99 -13.12 -18.70
CA LEU A 122 -6.15 -14.04 -19.83
C LEU A 122 -7.14 -13.51 -20.87
N VAL A 123 -8.26 -12.93 -20.43
CA VAL A 123 -9.22 -12.27 -21.33
C VAL A 123 -8.60 -11.06 -22.03
N ASP A 124 -7.85 -10.23 -21.30
CA ASP A 124 -7.17 -9.06 -21.86
C ASP A 124 -6.14 -9.49 -22.93
N LEU A 125 -5.38 -10.56 -22.65
CA LEU A 125 -4.42 -11.18 -23.56
C LEU A 125 -5.11 -11.73 -24.82
N ALA A 126 -6.12 -12.57 -24.67
CA ALA A 126 -6.86 -13.11 -25.81
C ALA A 126 -7.50 -12.00 -26.65
N GLY A 127 -7.92 -10.90 -26.02
CA GLY A 127 -8.40 -9.71 -26.72
C GLY A 127 -7.33 -9.01 -27.56
N ARG A 128 -6.08 -8.92 -27.07
CA ARG A 128 -4.95 -8.42 -27.86
C ARG A 128 -4.67 -9.33 -29.04
N HIS A 129 -4.57 -10.63 -28.80
CA HIS A 129 -4.31 -11.61 -29.84
C HIS A 129 -5.39 -11.62 -30.91
N LEU A 130 -6.67 -11.53 -30.54
CA LEU A 130 -7.74 -11.42 -31.54
C LEU A 130 -7.57 -10.22 -32.48
N ARG A 131 -7.04 -9.08 -32.00
CA ARG A 131 -6.78 -7.90 -32.83
C ARG A 131 -5.59 -8.09 -33.79
N GLU A 132 -4.68 -8.98 -33.46
CA GLU A 132 -3.47 -9.29 -34.22
C GLU A 132 -3.68 -10.48 -35.18
N ALA A 133 -4.93 -10.88 -35.46
CA ALA A 133 -5.23 -12.00 -36.36
C ALA A 133 -4.95 -11.61 -37.82
N ALA A 134 -4.18 -12.43 -38.53
CA ALA A 134 -3.76 -12.20 -39.91
C ALA A 134 -4.85 -12.51 -40.94
N ASP A 135 -5.66 -13.53 -40.66
CA ASP A 135 -6.72 -14.01 -41.55
C ASP A 135 -8.02 -14.34 -40.79
N ASP A 136 -9.04 -14.75 -41.53
CA ASP A 136 -10.37 -15.00 -40.98
C ASP A 136 -10.46 -16.32 -40.20
N ASP A 137 -9.68 -17.34 -40.55
CA ASP A 137 -9.63 -18.59 -39.80
C ASP A 137 -8.99 -18.38 -38.43
N GLU A 138 -7.88 -17.67 -38.39
CA GLU A 138 -7.21 -17.25 -37.17
C GLU A 138 -8.12 -16.35 -36.33
N ARG A 139 -8.82 -15.40 -36.96
CA ARG A 139 -9.79 -14.54 -36.27
C ARG A 139 -10.91 -15.36 -35.63
N ARG A 140 -11.47 -16.34 -36.35
CA ARG A 140 -12.50 -17.26 -35.82
C ARG A 140 -12.00 -18.06 -34.63
N SER A 141 -10.82 -18.66 -34.74
CA SER A 141 -10.18 -19.45 -33.68
C SER A 141 -9.89 -18.61 -32.43
N ARG A 142 -9.22 -17.45 -32.60
CA ARG A 142 -8.91 -16.53 -31.49
C ARG A 142 -10.17 -15.96 -30.84
N ALA A 143 -11.24 -15.73 -31.60
CA ALA A 143 -12.53 -15.30 -31.07
C ALA A 143 -13.19 -16.40 -30.22
N ALA A 144 -13.11 -17.66 -30.63
CA ALA A 144 -13.60 -18.80 -29.85
C ALA A 144 -12.85 -18.94 -28.52
N LEU A 145 -11.52 -18.85 -28.54
CA LEU A 145 -10.69 -18.84 -27.32
C LEU A 145 -11.10 -17.72 -26.37
N ARG A 146 -11.25 -16.49 -26.88
CA ARG A 146 -11.68 -15.35 -26.05
C ARG A 146 -13.06 -15.58 -25.43
N ARG A 147 -14.02 -16.14 -26.16
CA ARG A 147 -15.35 -16.49 -25.62
C ARG A 147 -15.26 -17.48 -24.47
N ARG A 148 -14.42 -18.51 -24.60
CA ARG A 148 -14.17 -19.49 -23.53
C ARG A 148 -13.58 -18.83 -22.29
N LEU A 149 -12.53 -18.01 -22.44
CA LEU A 149 -11.91 -17.30 -21.31
C LEU A 149 -12.86 -16.31 -20.63
N LEU A 150 -13.77 -15.68 -21.39
CA LEU A 150 -14.83 -14.84 -20.83
C LEU A 150 -15.83 -15.65 -19.99
N ALA A 151 -16.13 -16.90 -20.37
CA ALA A 151 -16.95 -17.80 -19.57
C ALA A 151 -16.22 -18.19 -18.28
N GLU A 152 -14.96 -18.62 -18.37
CA GLU A 152 -14.15 -18.98 -17.19
C GLU A 152 -14.00 -17.83 -16.20
N ARG A 153 -13.76 -16.61 -16.71
CA ARG A 153 -13.70 -15.41 -15.88
C ARG A 153 -15.01 -15.16 -15.12
N ARG A 154 -16.17 -15.36 -15.76
CA ARG A 154 -17.48 -15.24 -15.12
C ARG A 154 -17.66 -16.33 -14.05
N SER A 155 -17.30 -17.57 -14.36
CA SER A 155 -17.37 -18.69 -13.43
C SER A 155 -16.48 -18.47 -12.20
N ALA A 156 -15.26 -17.98 -12.38
CA ALA A 156 -14.36 -17.64 -11.28
C ALA A 156 -14.96 -16.58 -10.35
N LEU A 157 -15.57 -15.53 -10.90
CA LEU A 157 -16.25 -14.51 -10.11
C LEU A 157 -17.48 -15.07 -9.37
N ALA A 158 -18.28 -15.91 -10.03
CA ALA A 158 -19.43 -16.55 -9.41
C ALA A 158 -19.01 -17.42 -8.21
N ARG A 159 -18.00 -18.27 -8.38
CA ARG A 159 -17.42 -19.07 -7.28
C ARG A 159 -16.94 -18.21 -6.12
N ALA A 160 -16.19 -17.13 -6.41
CA ALA A 160 -15.73 -16.22 -5.38
C ALA A 160 -16.88 -15.54 -4.61
N ARG A 161 -17.98 -15.19 -5.30
CA ARG A 161 -19.17 -14.59 -4.68
C ARG A 161 -20.01 -15.57 -3.87
N VAL A 162 -20.00 -16.86 -4.21
CA VAL A 162 -20.63 -17.89 -3.38
C VAL A 162 -19.94 -17.96 -2.02
N HIS A 163 -18.60 -17.95 -2.00
CA HIS A 163 -17.83 -18.02 -0.76
C HIS A 163 -17.80 -16.71 0.03
N ASP A 164 -17.80 -15.56 -0.65
CA ASP A 164 -17.73 -14.23 -0.02
C ASP A 164 -18.66 -13.26 -0.75
N PRO A 165 -19.98 -13.32 -0.48
CA PRO A 165 -20.98 -12.47 -1.14
C PRO A 165 -20.63 -10.98 -1.00
N GLY A 166 -20.51 -10.30 -2.14
CA GLY A 166 -20.14 -8.88 -2.18
C GLY A 166 -18.78 -8.56 -1.54
N PHE A 167 -17.90 -9.56 -1.40
CA PHE A 167 -16.61 -9.45 -0.70
C PHE A 167 -16.72 -8.92 0.73
N ALA A 168 -17.82 -9.22 1.43
CA ALA A 168 -18.09 -8.73 2.78
C ALA A 168 -17.02 -9.15 3.80
N ALA A 169 -16.57 -10.40 3.77
CA ALA A 169 -15.53 -10.90 4.68
C ALA A 169 -14.19 -10.20 4.42
N ARG A 170 -13.81 -10.03 3.15
CA ARG A 170 -12.61 -9.27 2.77
C ARG A 170 -12.70 -7.79 3.19
N ARG A 171 -13.86 -7.15 3.06
CA ARG A 171 -14.08 -5.77 3.53
C ARG A 171 -13.95 -5.65 5.05
N ALA A 172 -14.48 -6.62 5.79
CA ALA A 172 -14.30 -6.68 7.24
C ALA A 172 -12.82 -6.83 7.64
N GLU A 173 -12.04 -7.62 6.90
CA GLU A 173 -10.58 -7.71 7.09
C GLU A 173 -9.89 -6.38 6.76
N VAL A 174 -10.26 -5.69 5.68
CA VAL A 174 -9.72 -4.34 5.39
C VAL A 174 -9.99 -3.37 6.54
N ALA A 175 -11.19 -3.41 7.15
CA ALA A 175 -11.50 -2.60 8.31
C ALA A 175 -10.64 -2.96 9.54
N ARG A 176 -10.37 -4.26 9.78
CA ARG A 176 -9.44 -4.71 10.83
C ARG A 176 -8.03 -4.21 10.59
N ILE A 177 -7.51 -4.35 9.37
CA ILE A 177 -6.21 -3.82 8.96
C ILE A 177 -6.17 -2.31 9.15
N GLY A 178 -7.23 -1.58 8.78
CA GLY A 178 -7.33 -0.13 8.95
C GLY A 178 -7.13 0.31 10.39
N ARG A 179 -7.78 -0.37 11.36
CA ARG A 179 -7.58 -0.09 12.80
C ARG A 179 -6.15 -0.35 13.28
N ILE A 180 -5.47 -1.34 12.70
CA ILE A 180 -4.05 -1.59 13.01
C ILE A 180 -3.20 -0.44 12.46
N VAL A 181 -3.42 -0.08 11.19
CA VAL A 181 -2.69 0.97 10.47
C VAL A 181 -2.82 2.31 11.17
N GLU A 182 -4.02 2.69 11.59
CA GLU A 182 -4.32 3.92 12.32
C GLU A 182 -3.50 4.07 13.61
N ARG A 183 -3.31 2.97 14.35
CA ARG A 183 -2.62 2.97 15.65
C ARG A 183 -1.10 2.81 15.55
N LEU A 184 -0.54 2.75 14.35
CA LEU A 184 0.92 2.68 14.19
C LEU A 184 1.56 4.01 14.62
N PRO A 185 2.80 4.00 15.14
CA PRO A 185 3.46 5.19 15.64
C PRO A 185 4.02 6.06 14.50
N TRP A 186 3.15 6.54 13.59
CA TRP A 186 3.51 7.30 12.40
C TRP A 186 4.36 8.53 12.71
N ALA A 187 4.04 9.24 13.79
CA ALA A 187 4.79 10.42 14.23
C ALA A 187 6.27 10.15 14.54
N ARG A 188 6.68 8.88 14.71
CA ARG A 188 8.08 8.50 14.94
C ARG A 188 8.88 8.28 13.66
N LEU A 189 8.25 8.35 12.49
CA LEU A 189 8.94 8.19 11.21
C LEU A 189 9.64 9.48 10.81
N ASP A 190 10.94 9.36 10.58
CA ASP A 190 11.80 10.44 10.11
C ASP A 190 12.36 10.16 8.71
N ALA A 191 13.06 11.15 8.13
CA ALA A 191 13.69 11.02 6.82
C ALA A 191 14.74 9.90 6.77
N GLY A 192 15.46 9.67 7.88
CA GLY A 192 16.46 8.63 8.01
C GLY A 192 15.85 7.23 7.89
N ASP A 193 14.72 6.97 8.55
CA ASP A 193 13.99 5.70 8.42
C ASP A 193 13.62 5.42 6.96
N LEU A 194 13.10 6.43 6.25
CA LEU A 194 12.72 6.33 4.84
C LEU A 194 13.94 6.06 3.95
N GLU A 195 15.05 6.74 4.21
CA GLU A 195 16.30 6.53 3.47
C GLU A 195 16.79 5.09 3.60
N HIS A 196 16.87 4.58 4.83
CA HIS A 196 17.31 3.22 5.11
C HIS A 196 16.41 2.18 4.44
N ALA A 197 15.08 2.38 4.48
CA ALA A 197 14.12 1.48 3.86
C ALA A 197 14.20 1.49 2.32
N LEU A 198 14.38 2.67 1.70
CA LEU A 198 14.58 2.80 0.26
C LEU A 198 15.89 2.14 -0.18
N ALA A 199 16.99 2.43 0.51
CA ALA A 199 18.30 1.85 0.21
C ALA A 199 18.26 0.31 0.31
N ARG A 200 17.55 -0.23 1.31
CA ARG A 200 17.30 -1.67 1.43
C ARG A 200 16.48 -2.23 0.27
N SER A 201 15.41 -1.54 -0.12
CA SER A 201 14.52 -1.96 -1.21
C SER A 201 15.25 -1.97 -2.56
N GLN A 202 16.08 -0.95 -2.80
CA GLN A 202 16.96 -0.85 -3.94
C GLN A 202 17.97 -2.01 -3.99
N ARG A 203 18.77 -2.20 -2.93
CA ARG A 203 19.76 -3.30 -2.87
C ARG A 203 19.13 -4.66 -3.12
N ARG A 204 17.91 -4.89 -2.59
CA ARG A 204 17.16 -6.13 -2.84
C ARG A 204 16.72 -6.28 -4.29
N ALA A 205 16.32 -5.19 -4.95
CA ALA A 205 15.95 -5.20 -6.36
C ALA A 205 17.17 -5.45 -7.27
N GLU A 206 18.31 -4.82 -6.98
CA GLU A 206 19.58 -5.02 -7.71
C GLU A 206 20.07 -6.46 -7.62
N ARG A 207 20.19 -7.00 -6.41
CA ARG A 207 20.55 -8.40 -6.16
C ARG A 207 19.57 -9.40 -6.78
N ALA A 208 18.32 -9.00 -6.99
CA ALA A 208 17.34 -9.82 -7.70
C ALA A 208 17.59 -9.78 -9.21
N GLY A 209 17.91 -8.59 -9.75
CA GLY A 209 18.25 -8.41 -11.15
C GLY A 209 19.49 -9.17 -11.57
N GLU A 210 20.56 -9.12 -10.76
CA GLU A 210 21.77 -9.93 -10.99
C GLU A 210 21.48 -11.42 -11.14
N ARG A 211 20.57 -11.95 -10.30
CA ARG A 211 20.15 -13.36 -10.35
C ARG A 211 19.19 -13.66 -11.49
N ALA A 212 18.36 -12.69 -11.87
CA ALA A 212 17.35 -12.84 -12.92
C ALA A 212 17.95 -12.72 -14.33
N ARG A 213 19.04 -11.96 -14.52
CA ARG A 213 19.74 -11.84 -15.81
C ARG A 213 20.32 -13.16 -16.31
N ARG A 214 20.64 -14.08 -15.40
CA ARG A 214 21.17 -15.43 -15.70
C ARG A 214 20.09 -16.51 -15.73
N ALA A 215 18.82 -16.13 -15.67
CA ALA A 215 17.72 -17.06 -15.52
C ALA A 215 16.84 -17.05 -16.77
N ASP A 216 16.26 -18.21 -17.06
CA ASP A 216 15.39 -18.38 -18.21
C ASP A 216 14.21 -17.40 -18.16
N PRO A 217 13.72 -16.96 -19.34
CA PRO A 217 12.45 -16.28 -19.46
C PRO A 217 11.37 -17.02 -18.66
N GLY A 218 10.58 -16.30 -17.87
CA GLY A 218 9.47 -16.90 -17.10
C GLY A 218 9.84 -17.55 -15.78
N SER A 219 11.13 -17.69 -15.49
CA SER A 219 11.57 -18.23 -14.19
C SER A 219 11.07 -17.40 -13.00
N GLU A 220 10.85 -18.05 -11.87
CA GLU A 220 10.50 -17.40 -10.60
C GLU A 220 11.57 -16.36 -10.18
N ARG A 221 12.82 -16.48 -10.66
CA ARG A 221 13.87 -15.48 -10.47
C ARG A 221 13.52 -14.14 -11.15
N ARG A 222 13.09 -14.16 -12.41
CA ARG A 222 12.61 -12.96 -13.13
C ARG A 222 11.35 -12.40 -12.48
N HIS A 223 10.43 -13.27 -12.07
CA HIS A 223 9.20 -12.84 -11.42
C HIS A 223 9.47 -12.16 -10.06
N ARG A 224 10.36 -12.71 -9.23
CA ARG A 224 10.85 -12.06 -8.00
C ARG A 224 11.47 -10.69 -8.26
N TRP A 225 12.27 -10.56 -9.32
CA TRP A 225 12.86 -9.27 -9.70
C TRP A 225 11.78 -8.25 -10.06
N ARG A 226 10.82 -8.61 -10.91
CA ARG A 226 9.66 -7.77 -11.28
C ARG A 226 8.88 -7.31 -10.03
N ARG A 227 8.59 -8.21 -9.09
CA ARG A 227 7.88 -7.87 -7.83
C ARG A 227 8.65 -6.83 -7.00
N ARG A 228 9.99 -6.94 -6.92
CA ARG A 228 10.84 -5.99 -6.19
C ARG A 228 10.92 -4.63 -6.86
N LEU A 229 11.08 -4.57 -8.19
CA LEU A 229 11.06 -3.32 -8.94
C LEU A 229 9.72 -2.60 -8.81
N ARG A 230 8.59 -3.34 -8.91
CA ARG A 230 7.24 -2.77 -8.68
C ARG A 230 7.10 -2.15 -7.30
N ARG A 231 7.59 -2.84 -6.27
CA ARG A 231 7.57 -2.33 -4.91
C ARG A 231 8.36 -1.03 -4.80
N LEU A 232 9.59 -1.00 -5.29
CA LEU A 232 10.43 0.21 -5.31
C LEU A 232 9.74 1.37 -6.05
N ARG A 233 9.09 1.07 -7.20
CA ARG A 233 8.30 2.06 -7.93
C ARG A 233 7.12 2.58 -7.10
N MET A 234 6.39 1.73 -6.38
CA MET A 234 5.28 2.15 -5.53
C MET A 234 5.76 3.02 -4.36
N GLN A 235 6.88 2.66 -3.72
CA GLN A 235 7.51 3.47 -2.67
C GLN A 235 7.89 4.85 -3.20
N TRP A 236 8.58 4.91 -4.35
CA TRP A 236 8.91 6.18 -5.00
C TRP A 236 7.64 6.98 -5.35
N THR A 237 6.59 6.33 -5.84
CA THR A 237 5.31 6.99 -6.15
C THR A 237 4.66 7.60 -4.90
N ALA A 238 4.66 6.87 -3.78
CA ALA A 238 4.14 7.35 -2.50
C ALA A 238 4.93 8.59 -2.02
N LEU A 239 6.26 8.53 -2.06
CA LEU A 239 7.12 9.66 -1.69
C LEU A 239 6.95 10.88 -2.60
N LYS A 240 6.74 10.68 -3.91
CA LYS A 240 6.41 11.78 -4.83
C LYS A 240 5.05 12.41 -4.50
N THR A 241 4.08 11.61 -4.09
CA THR A 241 2.74 12.06 -3.70
C THR A 241 2.82 12.85 -2.40
N LEU A 242 3.52 12.29 -1.40
CA LEU A 242 3.80 12.95 -0.13
C LEU A 242 4.45 14.32 -0.36
N ARG A 243 5.50 14.40 -1.19
CA ARG A 243 6.17 15.68 -1.48
C ARG A 243 5.21 16.73 -2.03
N LYS A 244 4.24 16.34 -2.85
CA LYS A 244 3.25 17.29 -3.40
C LYS A 244 2.28 17.78 -2.34
N GLN A 245 1.94 16.95 -1.38
CA GLN A 245 0.98 17.24 -0.30
C GLN A 245 1.60 18.02 0.86
N LEU A 246 2.92 17.89 1.07
CA LEU A 246 3.63 18.62 2.10
C LEU A 246 3.71 20.12 1.76
N PRO A 247 3.48 21.02 2.74
CA PRO A 247 3.76 22.44 2.57
C PRO A 247 5.27 22.68 2.37
N ASP A 248 5.64 23.88 1.92
CA ASP A 248 7.05 24.27 1.85
C ASP A 248 7.65 24.35 3.25
N GLY A 249 8.76 23.64 3.47
CA GLY A 249 9.31 23.43 4.80
C GLY A 249 10.45 22.40 4.82
N ALA A 250 10.96 22.10 6.01
CA ALA A 250 12.08 21.18 6.20
C ALA A 250 11.77 19.77 5.68
N ALA A 251 10.63 19.19 6.07
CA ALA A 251 10.22 17.86 5.63
C ALA A 251 10.14 17.72 4.10
N ARG A 252 9.62 18.74 3.40
CA ARG A 252 9.56 18.74 1.92
C ARG A 252 10.94 18.80 1.28
N ARG A 253 11.89 19.55 1.87
CA ARG A 253 13.29 19.63 1.42
C ARG A 253 14.02 18.31 1.65
N GLU A 254 13.91 17.71 2.83
CA GLU A 254 14.49 16.40 3.14
C GLU A 254 14.00 15.34 2.15
N LEU A 255 12.68 15.30 1.91
CA LEU A 255 12.10 14.37 0.94
C LEU A 255 12.57 14.63 -0.49
N ALA A 256 12.78 15.89 -0.88
CA ALA A 256 13.37 16.24 -2.17
C ALA A 256 14.79 15.68 -2.31
N THR A 257 15.62 15.83 -1.26
CA THR A 257 16.97 15.26 -1.19
C THR A 257 16.95 13.74 -1.31
N LEU A 258 16.06 13.06 -0.57
CA LEU A 258 15.89 11.61 -0.65
C LEU A 258 15.52 11.14 -2.07
N LEU A 259 14.55 11.81 -2.70
CA LEU A 259 14.12 11.49 -4.07
C LEU A 259 15.21 11.75 -5.11
N ALA A 260 16.01 12.81 -4.94
CA ALA A 260 17.16 13.09 -5.78
C ALA A 260 18.25 12.01 -5.62
N GLY A 261 18.55 11.60 -4.39
CA GLY A 261 19.47 10.51 -4.10
C GLY A 261 19.01 9.18 -4.69
N LEU A 262 17.73 8.85 -4.55
CA LEU A 262 17.15 7.66 -5.19
C LEU A 262 17.31 7.71 -6.71
N ARG A 263 16.95 8.84 -7.35
CA ARG A 263 17.11 9.04 -8.79
C ARG A 263 18.55 8.85 -9.27
N ARG A 264 19.54 9.38 -8.53
CA ARG A 264 20.96 9.20 -8.88
C ARG A 264 21.36 7.72 -8.88
N ARG A 265 20.90 6.95 -7.88
CA ARG A 265 21.30 5.54 -7.73
C ARG A 265 20.53 4.57 -8.64
N THR A 266 19.24 4.82 -8.88
CA THR A 266 18.38 3.89 -9.64
C THR A 266 18.11 4.32 -11.08
N GLY A 267 18.64 5.48 -11.48
CA GLY A 267 18.25 6.13 -12.73
C GLY A 267 16.87 6.78 -12.65
N PRO A 268 16.35 7.31 -13.78
CA PRO A 268 15.09 8.03 -13.79
C PRO A 268 13.89 7.10 -13.55
N PHE A 269 12.85 7.63 -12.90
CA PHE A 269 11.59 6.91 -12.61
C PHE A 269 10.98 6.22 -13.85
N ARG A 270 11.10 6.85 -15.03
CA ARG A 270 10.60 6.29 -16.30
C ARG A 270 11.38 5.05 -16.75
N ALA A 271 12.69 4.98 -16.50
CA ALA A 271 13.49 3.80 -16.83
C ALA A 271 13.07 2.60 -15.97
N LEU A 272 12.88 2.81 -14.66
CA LEU A 272 12.34 1.79 -13.77
C LEU A 272 10.97 1.28 -14.23
N ALA A 273 10.10 2.19 -14.68
CA ALA A 273 8.80 1.84 -15.25
C ALA A 273 8.93 0.95 -16.49
N ALA A 274 9.77 1.36 -17.45
CA ALA A 274 10.02 0.60 -18.67
C ALA A 274 10.52 -0.82 -18.37
N THR A 275 11.47 -1.00 -17.44
CA THR A 275 11.96 -2.34 -17.07
C THR A 275 10.84 -3.23 -16.49
N ILE A 276 9.96 -2.67 -15.65
CA ILE A 276 8.83 -3.41 -15.09
C ILE A 276 7.86 -3.84 -16.18
N ASP A 277 7.65 -2.98 -17.17
CA ASP A 277 6.73 -3.21 -18.28
C ASP A 277 7.29 -4.25 -19.26
N THR A 278 8.59 -4.19 -19.59
CA THR A 278 9.29 -5.23 -20.37
C THR A 278 9.20 -6.60 -19.71
N LEU A 279 9.57 -6.71 -18.43
CA LEU A 279 9.43 -7.97 -17.66
C LEU A 279 7.98 -8.43 -17.58
N GLY A 280 7.03 -7.48 -17.69
CA GLY A 280 5.62 -7.79 -17.74
C GLY A 280 5.16 -8.36 -19.05
N ALA A 281 5.54 -7.73 -20.16
CA ALA A 281 5.23 -8.21 -21.50
C ALA A 281 5.82 -9.61 -21.76
N GLU A 282 7.01 -9.89 -21.25
CA GLU A 282 7.62 -11.22 -21.31
C GLU A 282 6.77 -12.28 -20.59
N GLN A 283 6.38 -12.02 -19.34
CA GLN A 283 5.56 -12.95 -18.55
C GLN A 283 4.18 -13.17 -19.19
N ASP A 284 3.56 -12.08 -19.64
CA ASP A 284 2.26 -12.08 -20.30
C ASP A 284 2.31 -12.91 -21.61
N ARG A 285 3.39 -12.81 -22.40
CA ARG A 285 3.61 -13.60 -23.62
C ARG A 285 3.73 -15.10 -23.32
N GLN A 286 4.47 -15.48 -22.29
CA GLN A 286 4.66 -16.89 -21.95
C GLN A 286 3.39 -17.54 -21.41
N LEU A 287 2.65 -16.81 -20.57
CA LEU A 287 1.35 -17.27 -20.08
C LEU A 287 0.43 -17.60 -21.25
N LEU A 288 0.40 -16.72 -22.26
CA LEU A 288 -0.38 -16.97 -23.44
C LEU A 288 0.13 -18.14 -24.28
N GLN A 289 1.43 -18.23 -24.54
CA GLN A 289 2.00 -19.38 -25.28
C GLN A 289 1.58 -20.70 -24.65
N THR A 290 1.56 -20.77 -23.32
CA THR A 290 1.10 -21.94 -22.59
C THR A 290 -0.39 -22.22 -22.81
N VAL A 291 -1.23 -21.18 -22.77
CA VAL A 291 -2.69 -21.28 -23.01
C VAL A 291 -3.02 -21.63 -24.46
N LEU A 292 -2.20 -21.19 -25.42
CA LEU A 292 -2.36 -21.53 -26.84
C LEU A 292 -1.93 -22.97 -27.12
N ALA A 293 -0.83 -23.42 -26.52
CA ALA A 293 -0.32 -24.79 -26.67
C ALA A 293 -1.26 -25.82 -26.04
N ASP A 294 -1.86 -25.48 -24.89
CA ASP A 294 -2.89 -26.30 -24.26
C ASP A 294 -4.03 -25.42 -23.72
N PRO A 295 -5.15 -25.33 -24.46
CA PRO A 295 -6.32 -24.58 -24.02
C PRO A 295 -6.96 -25.15 -22.74
N SER A 296 -6.71 -26.42 -22.40
CA SER A 296 -7.14 -27.04 -21.14
C SER A 296 -6.19 -26.71 -19.97
N ALA A 297 -4.91 -26.44 -20.26
CA ALA A 297 -3.94 -25.96 -19.28
C ALA A 297 -4.21 -24.52 -18.83
N ALA A 298 -5.19 -23.78 -19.34
CA ALA A 298 -5.49 -22.43 -18.84
C ALA A 298 -5.75 -22.37 -17.33
N ALA A 299 -6.22 -23.47 -16.71
CA ALA A 299 -6.37 -23.61 -15.26
C ALA A 299 -5.07 -24.04 -14.54
N ALA A 300 -4.14 -24.72 -15.22
CA ALA A 300 -2.92 -25.32 -14.64
C ALA A 300 -1.60 -24.58 -14.97
N ALA A 301 -1.57 -23.82 -16.07
CA ALA A 301 -0.49 -22.94 -16.53
C ALA A 301 -0.33 -21.69 -15.67
N MET A 302 -1.29 -21.47 -14.77
CA MET A 302 -1.23 -20.45 -13.76
C MET A 302 -0.12 -20.81 -12.78
N PRO A 303 0.97 -20.02 -12.66
CA PRO A 303 1.98 -20.32 -11.66
C PRO A 303 1.24 -20.39 -10.31
N PRO A 304 1.54 -21.40 -9.47
CA PRO A 304 0.93 -21.45 -8.14
C PRO A 304 1.18 -20.08 -7.51
N SER A 305 0.11 -19.48 -6.97
CA SER A 305 0.24 -18.35 -6.07
C SER A 305 1.19 -18.81 -4.98
N ALA A 306 2.48 -18.50 -5.13
CA ALA A 306 3.54 -19.09 -4.34
C ALA A 306 3.33 -18.66 -2.89
N THR A 307 2.69 -19.56 -2.14
CA THR A 307 2.65 -19.58 -0.69
C THR A 307 4.08 -19.45 -0.18
N GLY A 308 4.32 -18.39 0.60
CA GLY A 308 5.42 -18.32 1.57
C GLY A 308 6.82 -18.04 1.01
N ARG A 309 7.27 -16.79 1.15
CA ARG A 309 8.42 -16.34 1.97
C ARG A 309 8.83 -14.90 1.63
#